data_AF-A0A9P6UIM6-F1
#
_entry.id   AF-A0A9P6UIM6-F1
#
_cell.length_a   1.000
_cell.length_b   1.000
_cell.length_c   1.000
_cell.angle_alpha   90.00
_cell.angle_beta   90.00
_cell.angle_gamma   90.00
#
_symmetry.space_group_name_H-M   'P 1'
#
loop_
_entity.id
_entity.type
_entity.pdbx_description
1 polymer ?
#
loop_
_entity_poly.entity_id
_entity_poly.type
_entity_poly.pdbx_seq_one_letter_code
_entity_poly.pdbx_strand_id
1 'polypeptide(L)'
;MSSTKAQTQFNQVLKTEIESIKAAGTYKSERVILSPQNSAIKVAGKDGKASAQVNFCANNYLGLADHPEVIARSKHYLDTHGSGLSSVRFICGTQ
;
A
#
# COMPACT_ATOMS: atom_id res chain seq x y z
N MET A 1 18.88 -25.64 6.73
CA MET A 1 18.86 -26.12 5.34
C MET A 1 19.84 -25.27 4.54
N SER A 2 20.84 -25.89 3.90
CA SER A 2 21.88 -25.15 3.15
C SER A 2 21.33 -24.66 1.81
N SER A 3 21.57 -23.39 1.47
CA SER A 3 21.18 -22.78 0.20
C SER A 3 21.93 -23.45 -0.97
N THR A 4 21.23 -23.78 -2.05
CA THR A 4 21.86 -24.35 -3.25
C THR A 4 22.73 -23.32 -3.96
N LYS A 5 23.69 -23.77 -4.78
CA LYS A 5 24.53 -22.88 -5.61
C LYS A 5 23.70 -21.95 -6.49
N ALA A 6 22.61 -22.46 -7.05
CA ALA A 6 21.67 -21.69 -7.88
C ALA A 6 20.96 -20.60 -7.05
N GLN A 7 20.51 -20.92 -5.84
CA GLN A 7 19.89 -19.94 -4.94
C GLN A 7 20.86 -18.82 -4.53
N THR A 8 22.13 -19.18 -4.26
CA THR A 8 23.17 -18.20 -3.95
C THR A 8 23.45 -17.28 -5.13
N GLN A 9 23.56 -17.83 -6.34
CA GLN A 9 23.79 -17.05 -7.56
C GLN A 9 22.62 -16.10 -7.86
N PHE A 10 21.38 -16.58 -7.74
CA PHE A 10 20.19 -15.77 -7.93
C PHE A 10 20.14 -14.60 -6.93
N ASN A 11 20.39 -14.86 -5.65
CA ASN A 11 20.45 -13.82 -4.62
C ASN A 11 21.56 -12.80 -4.91
N GLN A 12 22.69 -13.23 -5.47
CA GLN A 12 23.76 -12.31 -5.86
C GLN A 12 23.32 -11.38 -7.00
N VAL A 13 22.64 -11.91 -8.03
CA VAL A 13 22.06 -11.09 -9.10
C VAL A 13 21.10 -10.05 -8.53
N LEU A 14 20.17 -10.46 -7.66
CA LEU A 14 19.22 -9.53 -7.03
C LEU A 14 19.91 -8.42 -6.23
N LYS A 15 20.98 -8.75 -5.48
CA LYS A 15 21.75 -7.75 -4.73
C LYS A 15 22.42 -6.75 -5.65
N THR A 16 23.08 -7.23 -6.70
CA THR A 16 23.74 -6.37 -7.69
C THR A 16 22.75 -5.42 -8.36
N GLU A 17 21.56 -5.91 -8.77
CA GLU A 17 20.53 -5.06 -9.37
C GLU A 17 20.01 -3.99 -8.39
N ILE A 18 19.76 -4.37 -7.13
CA ILE A 18 19.33 -3.41 -6.09
C ILE A 18 20.40 -2.35 -5.83
N GLU A 19 21.67 -2.75 -5.77
CA GLU A 19 22.80 -1.82 -5.58
C GLU A 19 22.94 -0.87 -6.77
N SER A 20 22.78 -1.36 -8.00
CA SER A 20 22.76 -0.57 -9.22
C SER A 20 21.64 0.49 -9.20
N ILE A 21 20.42 0.10 -8.83
CA ILE A 21 19.26 1.02 -8.70
C ILE A 21 19.52 2.08 -7.61
N LYS A 22 20.15 1.70 -6.49
CA LYS A 22 20.53 2.64 -5.43
C LYS A 22 21.62 3.61 -5.89
N ALA A 23 22.65 3.12 -6.57
CA ALA A 23 23.74 3.94 -7.12
C ALA A 23 23.23 4.92 -8.19
N ALA A 24 22.24 4.51 -8.98
CA ALA A 24 21.59 5.36 -9.97
C ALA A 24 20.63 6.41 -9.35
N GLY A 25 20.35 6.36 -8.04
CA GLY A 25 19.41 7.27 -7.38
C GLY A 25 17.94 7.02 -7.74
N THR A 26 17.62 5.92 -8.42
CA THR A 26 16.25 5.57 -8.84
C THR A 26 15.56 4.62 -7.85
N TYR A 27 16.25 4.26 -6.76
CA TYR A 27 15.68 3.50 -5.66
C TYR A 27 14.57 4.28 -4.96
N LYS A 28 13.35 3.75 -5.03
CA LYS A 28 12.17 4.34 -4.38
C LYS A 28 12.14 3.88 -2.92
N SER A 29 12.18 4.85 -2.01
CA SER A 29 11.88 4.60 -0.60
C SER A 29 10.46 5.03 -0.30
N GLU A 30 9.75 4.23 0.49
CA GLU A 30 8.39 4.54 0.90
C GLU A 30 8.40 5.54 2.07
N ARG A 31 7.37 6.38 2.11
CA ARG A 31 7.07 7.24 3.26
C ARG A 31 5.75 6.78 3.84
N VAL A 32 5.75 6.35 5.10
CA VAL A 32 4.57 5.80 5.75
C VAL A 32 3.59 6.93 6.09
N ILE A 33 2.36 6.83 5.61
CA ILE A 33 1.25 7.72 5.95
C ILE A 33 0.53 7.13 7.18
N LEU A 34 0.31 7.95 8.21
CA LEU A 34 -0.23 7.56 9.51
C LEU A 34 -1.65 8.07 9.78
N SER A 35 -2.22 8.80 8.83
CA SER A 35 -3.60 9.31 8.88
C SER A 35 -4.44 8.73 7.74
N PRO A 36 -5.77 8.84 7.80
CA PRO A 36 -6.61 8.68 6.61
C PRO A 36 -6.17 9.60 5.47
N GLN A 37 -6.62 9.27 4.26
CA GLN A 37 -6.29 10.03 3.06
C GLN A 37 -7.08 11.34 3.01
N ASN A 38 -6.37 12.48 2.99
CA ASN A 38 -6.97 13.81 2.89
C ASN A 38 -5.96 14.80 2.26
N SER A 39 -6.39 16.04 2.04
CA SER A 39 -5.50 17.15 1.66
C SER A 39 -4.39 17.37 2.69
N ALA A 40 -4.67 17.19 3.99
CA ALA A 40 -3.69 17.19 5.06
C ALA A 40 -3.47 15.77 5.61
N ILE A 41 -2.24 15.27 5.55
CA ILE A 41 -1.86 13.93 6.01
C ILE A 41 -0.77 13.98 7.08
N LYS A 42 -0.67 12.93 7.88
CA LYS A 42 0.47 12.70 8.77
C LYS A 42 1.43 11.70 8.14
N VAL A 43 2.72 12.05 8.04
CA VAL A 43 3.76 11.21 7.46
C VAL A 43 4.84 10.93 8.50
N ALA A 44 5.29 9.67 8.59
CA ALA A 44 6.41 9.28 9.43
C ALA A 44 7.73 9.88 8.89
N GLY A 45 8.42 10.62 9.74
CA GLY A 45 9.76 11.12 9.52
C GLY A 45 10.81 10.04 9.72
N LYS A 46 12.00 10.25 9.15
CA LYS A 46 13.15 9.34 9.30
C LYS A 46 13.67 9.26 10.74
N ASP A 47 13.36 10.26 11.56
CA ASP A 47 13.66 10.35 12.98
C ASP A 47 12.58 9.67 13.87
N GLY A 48 11.60 9.00 13.25
CA GLY A 48 10.49 8.35 13.93
C GLY A 48 9.35 9.30 14.34
N LYS A 49 9.46 10.61 14.07
CA LYS A 49 8.42 11.59 14.42
C LYS A 49 7.41 11.76 13.29
N ALA A 50 6.14 11.90 13.62
CA ALA A 50 5.12 12.21 12.63
C ALA A 50 5.09 13.71 12.31
N SER A 51 4.94 14.07 11.04
CA SER A 51 4.78 15.46 10.59
C SER A 51 3.52 15.62 9.75
N ALA A 52 2.82 16.76 9.91
CA ALA A 52 1.70 17.13 9.05
C ALA A 52 2.22 17.66 7.70
N GLN A 53 1.63 17.21 6.61
CA GLN A 53 2.01 17.55 5.23
C GLN A 53 0.76 17.76 4.38
N VAL A 54 0.84 18.62 3.36
CA VAL A 54 -0.22 18.75 2.36
C VAL A 54 0.03 17.76 1.22
N ASN A 55 -0.96 16.95 0.86
CA ASN A 55 -0.82 15.88 -0.14
C ASN A 55 -1.31 16.31 -1.52
N PHE A 56 -0.36 16.53 -2.44
CA PHE A 56 -0.64 16.88 -3.84
C PHE A 56 -0.39 15.73 -4.84
N CYS A 57 -0.08 14.52 -4.36
CA CYS A 57 0.22 13.37 -5.22
C CYS A 57 -0.73 12.18 -4.99
N ALA A 58 -1.92 12.43 -4.46
CA ALA A 58 -2.96 11.42 -4.32
C ALA A 58 -3.83 11.34 -5.58
N ASN A 59 -4.34 10.14 -5.87
CA ASN A 59 -5.41 9.92 -6.85
C ASN A 59 -6.82 10.18 -6.25
N ASN A 60 -6.89 10.91 -5.12
CA ASN A 60 -8.14 11.19 -4.40
C ASN A 60 -8.76 12.52 -4.88
N TYR A 61 -9.04 12.61 -6.19
CA TYR A 61 -9.42 13.86 -6.85
C TYR A 61 -10.64 14.56 -6.25
N LEU A 62 -11.65 13.78 -5.85
CA LEU A 62 -12.91 14.29 -5.28
C LEU A 62 -12.93 14.25 -3.75
N GLY A 63 -11.84 13.84 -3.10
CA GLY A 63 -11.80 13.75 -1.64
C GLY A 63 -12.58 12.59 -1.01
N LEU A 64 -13.05 11.62 -1.80
CA LEU A 64 -13.97 10.57 -1.32
C LEU A 64 -13.31 9.44 -0.52
N ALA A 65 -11.97 9.33 -0.55
CA ALA A 65 -11.26 8.23 0.10
C ALA A 65 -11.45 8.14 1.63
N ASP A 66 -11.80 9.24 2.30
CA ASP A 66 -12.11 9.30 3.74
C ASP A 66 -13.48 9.97 3.99
N HIS A 67 -14.39 9.92 3.02
CA HIS A 67 -15.69 10.58 3.15
C HIS A 67 -16.62 9.80 4.09
N PRO A 68 -17.28 10.46 5.06
CA PRO A 68 -18.05 9.80 6.11
C PRO A 68 -19.17 8.91 5.57
N GLU A 69 -19.87 9.34 4.51
CA GLU A 69 -20.94 8.56 3.89
C GLU A 69 -20.43 7.28 3.21
N VAL A 70 -19.26 7.34 2.57
CA VAL A 70 -18.64 6.17 1.92
C VAL A 70 -18.28 5.15 3.00
N ILE A 71 -17.64 5.61 4.07
CA ILE A 71 -17.27 4.76 5.22
C ILE A 71 -18.50 4.13 5.86
N ALA A 72 -19.54 4.91 6.13
CA ALA A 72 -20.78 4.43 6.74
C ALA A 72 -21.43 3.35 5.88
N ARG A 73 -21.50 3.58 4.56
CA ARG A 73 -22.08 2.60 3.63
C ARG A 73 -21.24 1.33 3.54
N SER A 74 -19.91 1.44 3.53
CA SER A 74 -19.00 0.29 3.56
C SER A 74 -19.20 -0.57 4.82
N LYS A 75 -19.32 0.06 6.01
CA LYS A 75 -19.59 -0.67 7.26
C LYS A 75 -20.90 -1.45 7.20
N HIS A 76 -21.97 -0.81 6.75
CA HIS A 76 -23.27 -1.47 6.58
C HIS A 76 -23.21 -2.66 5.61
N TYR A 77 -22.44 -2.55 4.52
CA TYR A 77 -22.26 -3.66 3.60
C TYR A 77 -21.46 -4.81 4.20
N LEU A 78 -20.43 -4.54 5.02
CA LEU A 78 -19.71 -5.59 5.74
C LEU A 78 -20.64 -6.38 6.67
N ASP A 79 -21.56 -5.70 7.37
CA ASP A 79 -22.51 -6.35 8.27
C ASP A 79 -23.55 -7.22 7.53
N THR A 80 -23.94 -6.82 6.32
CA THR A 80 -25.04 -7.46 5.57
C THR A 80 -24.58 -8.49 4.53
N HIS A 81 -23.39 -8.34 3.97
CA HIS A 81 -22.87 -9.15 2.85
C HIS A 81 -21.56 -9.89 3.21
N GLY A 82 -20.99 -9.62 4.39
CA GLY A 82 -19.69 -10.14 4.79
C GLY A 82 -18.51 -9.42 4.12
N SER A 83 -17.29 -9.89 4.39
CA SER A 83 -16.04 -9.26 3.91
C SER A 83 -15.63 -9.68 2.49
N GLY A 84 -16.17 -10.78 1.97
CA GLY A 84 -15.84 -11.30 0.66
C GLY A 84 -16.58 -12.61 0.35
N LEU A 85 -16.66 -12.95 -0.94
CA LEU A 85 -17.45 -14.08 -1.44
C LEU A 85 -16.62 -15.34 -1.72
N SER A 86 -15.29 -15.25 -1.62
CA SER A 86 -14.35 -16.36 -1.81
C SER A 86 -14.56 -17.16 -3.11
N SER A 87 -15.10 -16.52 -4.15
CA SER A 87 -15.50 -17.17 -5.40
C SER A 87 -15.62 -16.17 -6.54
N VAL A 88 -15.59 -16.69 -7.77
CA VAL A 88 -15.83 -15.90 -8.99
C VAL A 88 -17.32 -15.67 -9.20
N ARG A 89 -17.65 -14.63 -9.97
CA ARG A 89 -19.01 -14.14 -10.21
C ARG A 89 -20.03 -15.22 -10.59
N PHE A 90 -19.67 -16.13 -11.51
CA PHE A 90 -20.60 -17.10 -12.07
C PHE A 90 -20.83 -18.35 -11.18
N ILE A 91 -19.93 -18.64 -10.23
CA ILE A 91 -20.06 -19.81 -9.34
C ILE A 91 -20.92 -19.42 -8.14
N CYS A 92 -20.42 -18.52 -7.29
CA CYS A 92 -21.16 -17.98 -6.15
C CYS A 92 -20.71 -16.57 -5.73
N GLY A 93 -20.07 -15.83 -6.64
CA GLY A 93 -19.57 -14.47 -6.40
C GLY A 93 -20.57 -13.36 -6.72
N THR A 94 -21.87 -13.66 -6.84
CA THR A 94 -22.92 -12.64 -7.07
C THR A 94 -23.97 -12.80 -5.96
N GLN A 95 -24.04 -11.81 -5.06
CA GLN A 95 -25.04 -11.67 -3.99
C GLN A 95 -25.98 -10.51 -4.31
#